data_AF-A0A7S0XFX2-F1
#
_entry.id   AF-A0A7S0XFX2-F1
#
_cell.length_a   1.000
_cell.length_b   1.000
_cell.length_c   1.000
_cell.angle_alpha   90.00
_cell.angle_beta   90.00
_cell.angle_gamma   90.00
#
_symmetry.space_group_name_H-M   'P 1'
#
loop_
_entity.id
_entity.type
_entity.pdbx_description
1 polymer ?
#
loop_
_entity_poly.entity_id
_entity_poly.type
_entity_poly.pdbx_seq_one_letter_code
_entity_poly.pdbx_strand_id
1 'polypeptide(L)'
;MGDGGGRAAGEVDGDGQTGKEGHGAPPPPLCAIGSPSQLDILAGSLQQCGVGLVRVDAQAEMLHERSFRSARGAMKYCATADASNPLTVPSSANSAHVTGMHSAGALSAYNATREGFIFSNGGIFGLPNDGSDPAAAAEFEIAMTDMFTSALSVATAVLAALERRMHLPEGYFERKLGPIAEHSQWHVKRYCPDARS
;
A
#
# COMPACT_ATOMS: atom_id res chain seq x y z
N MET A 1 -68.76 23.01 27.37
CA MET A 1 -69.00 21.66 27.94
C MET A 1 -67.88 20.76 27.41
N GLY A 2 -67.19 20.06 28.32
CA GLY A 2 -65.86 19.45 28.14
C GLY A 2 -64.81 20.37 28.76
N ASP A 3 -64.44 20.30 30.05
CA ASP A 3 -63.76 19.20 30.77
C ASP A 3 -62.42 18.87 30.09
N GLY A 4 -61.23 18.93 30.71
CA GLY A 4 -60.80 19.07 32.08
C GLY A 4 -59.30 18.71 32.12
N GLY A 5 -58.63 18.94 33.25
CA GLY A 5 -57.42 18.20 33.63
C GLY A 5 -56.07 18.79 33.24
N GLY A 6 -55.41 19.45 34.19
CA GLY A 6 -53.97 19.70 34.14
C GLY A 6 -53.13 18.50 34.56
N ARG A 7 -51.82 18.58 34.35
CA ARG A 7 -50.78 18.13 35.30
C ARG A 7 -49.39 18.59 34.86
N ALA A 8 -48.58 18.85 35.88
CA ALA A 8 -47.21 19.32 35.83
C ALA A 8 -46.19 18.18 35.60
N ALA A 9 -44.98 18.62 35.28
CA ALA A 9 -43.66 18.04 35.55
C ALA A 9 -43.35 16.60 35.07
N GLY A 10 -42.33 16.51 34.21
CA GLY A 10 -41.54 15.31 34.00
C GLY A 10 -40.10 15.73 33.70
N GLU A 11 -39.25 15.67 34.74
CA GLU A 11 -37.81 15.53 34.60
C GLU A 11 -37.51 14.34 33.66
N VAL A 12 -36.62 14.56 32.69
CA VAL A 12 -36.05 13.47 31.90
C VAL A 12 -34.67 13.22 32.47
N ASP A 13 -34.59 12.19 33.31
CA ASP A 13 -33.35 11.51 33.68
C ASP A 13 -32.68 11.00 32.41
N GLY A 14 -31.64 11.73 31.97
CA GLY A 14 -30.74 11.31 30.91
C GLY A 14 -29.77 10.28 31.47
N ASP A 15 -30.20 9.02 31.45
CA ASP A 15 -29.44 7.85 31.85
C ASP A 15 -28.05 7.83 31.18
N GLY A 16 -27.02 7.72 32.02
CA GLY A 16 -25.63 7.70 31.61
C GLY A 16 -25.32 6.46 30.77
N GLN A 17 -25.19 6.64 29.46
CA GLN A 17 -24.35 5.76 28.66
C GLN A 17 -22.90 6.21 28.83
N THR A 18 -22.25 5.67 29.87
CA THR A 18 -20.80 5.55 29.91
C THR A 18 -20.37 4.79 28.65
N GLY A 19 -19.81 5.51 27.69
CA GLY A 19 -19.20 4.92 26.50
C GLY A 19 -18.24 3.83 26.94
N LYS A 20 -18.49 2.60 26.53
CA LYS A 20 -17.50 1.53 26.64
C LYS A 20 -16.29 2.00 25.85
N GLU A 21 -15.25 2.43 26.54
CA GLU A 21 -13.91 2.59 25.97
C GLU A 21 -13.62 1.27 25.25
N GLY A 22 -13.60 1.32 23.92
CA GLY A 22 -13.17 0.19 23.14
C GLY A 22 -11.75 -0.11 23.58
N HIS A 23 -11.56 -1.18 24.35
CA HIS A 23 -10.24 -1.75 24.60
C HIS A 23 -9.70 -2.27 23.27
N GLY A 24 -9.25 -1.33 22.42
CA GLY A 24 -8.55 -1.63 21.19
C GLY A 24 -7.33 -2.45 21.57
N ALA A 25 -7.09 -3.53 20.83
CA ALA A 25 -5.84 -4.27 20.95
C ALA A 25 -4.67 -3.28 20.89
N PRO A 26 -3.61 -3.48 21.71
CA PRO A 26 -2.44 -2.61 21.66
C PRO A 26 -1.89 -2.57 20.22
N PRO A 27 -1.28 -1.44 19.79
CA PRO A 27 -0.71 -1.37 18.47
C PRO A 27 0.36 -2.46 18.30
N PRO A 28 0.52 -3.02 17.09
CA PRO A 28 1.55 -4.01 16.82
C PRO A 28 2.94 -3.44 17.14
N PRO A 29 3.85 -4.23 17.74
CA PRO A 29 5.21 -3.80 17.99
C PRO A 29 5.98 -3.57 16.69
N LEU A 30 6.96 -2.67 16.73
CA LEU A 30 7.89 -2.42 15.62
C LEU A 30 9.01 -3.47 15.65
N CYS A 31 9.00 -4.38 14.68
CA CYS A 31 9.92 -5.51 14.57
C CYS A 31 11.03 -5.24 13.55
N ALA A 32 12.30 -5.48 13.89
CA ALA A 32 13.42 -5.33 12.97
C ALA A 32 13.47 -6.47 11.95
N ILE A 33 13.66 -6.13 10.68
CA ILE A 33 13.69 -7.10 9.57
C ILE A 33 14.82 -8.12 9.68
N GLY A 34 15.97 -7.75 10.27
CA GLY A 34 17.13 -8.63 10.43
C GLY A 34 17.06 -9.60 11.61
N SER A 35 15.94 -9.66 12.35
CA SER A 35 15.80 -10.48 13.56
C SER A 35 14.69 -11.52 13.41
N PRO A 36 15.01 -12.83 13.26
CA PRO A 36 14.01 -13.89 13.11
C PRO A 36 12.98 -13.92 14.24
N SER A 37 13.42 -13.75 15.50
CA SER A 37 12.52 -13.74 16.66
C SER A 37 11.57 -12.54 16.65
N GLN A 38 11.99 -11.37 16.17
CA GLN A 38 11.09 -10.23 16.00
C GLN A 38 10.12 -10.43 14.84
N LEU A 39 10.53 -11.10 13.77
CA LEU A 39 9.61 -11.47 12.69
C LEU A 39 8.56 -12.49 13.14
N ASP A 40 8.89 -13.38 14.07
CA ASP A 40 7.90 -14.29 14.67
C ASP A 40 6.86 -13.52 15.52
N ILE A 41 7.28 -12.46 16.23
CA ILE A 41 6.37 -11.54 16.94
C ILE A 41 5.46 -10.80 15.94
N LEU A 42 6.01 -10.38 14.80
CA LEU A 42 5.24 -9.75 13.73
C LEU A 42 4.18 -10.70 13.16
N ALA A 43 4.54 -11.96 12.93
CA ALA A 43 3.58 -12.98 12.49
C ALA A 43 2.44 -13.19 13.51
N GLY A 44 2.76 -13.13 14.80
CA GLY A 44 1.75 -13.08 15.87
C GLY A 44 0.82 -11.87 15.79
N SER A 45 1.37 -10.69 15.46
CA SER A 45 0.57 -9.46 15.31
C SER A 45 -0.36 -9.53 14.10
N LEU A 46 0.13 -10.03 12.96
CA LEU A 46 -0.69 -10.29 11.78
C LEU A 46 -1.86 -11.23 12.10
N GLN A 47 -1.64 -12.27 12.92
CA GLN A 47 -2.71 -13.17 13.36
C GLN A 47 -3.73 -12.49 14.29
N GLN A 48 -3.28 -11.59 15.17
CA GLN A 48 -4.14 -10.96 16.18
C GLN A 48 -4.98 -9.81 15.62
N CYS A 49 -4.41 -8.96 14.77
CA CYS A 49 -5.05 -7.74 14.32
C CYS A 49 -4.95 -7.49 12.80
N GLY A 50 -4.33 -8.39 12.04
CA GLY A 50 -4.18 -8.25 10.59
C GLY A 50 -3.10 -7.26 10.16
N VAL A 51 -2.33 -6.68 11.08
CA VAL A 51 -1.29 -5.67 10.80
C VAL A 51 0.00 -6.02 11.55
N GLY A 52 1.13 -5.83 10.88
CA GLY A 52 2.47 -5.93 11.46
C GLY A 52 3.32 -4.73 11.07
N LEU A 53 4.25 -4.33 11.93
CA LEU A 53 5.17 -3.23 11.67
C LEU A 53 6.61 -3.74 11.56
N VAL A 54 7.24 -3.47 10.41
CA VAL A 54 8.64 -3.80 10.17
C VAL A 54 9.47 -2.52 10.18
N ARG A 55 10.55 -2.53 10.94
CA ARG A 55 11.66 -1.59 10.79
C ARG A 55 12.67 -2.17 9.81
N VAL A 56 12.82 -1.50 8.68
CA VAL A 56 13.86 -1.77 7.69
C VAL A 56 15.22 -1.25 8.18
N ASP A 57 16.32 -1.69 7.56
CA ASP A 57 17.65 -1.16 7.88
C ASP A 57 17.93 0.18 7.18
N ALA A 58 19.04 0.82 7.55
CA ALA A 58 19.42 2.12 6.99
C ALA A 58 19.66 2.09 5.48
N GLN A 59 20.08 0.94 4.93
CA GLN A 59 20.28 0.81 3.48
C GLN A 59 18.94 0.85 2.76
N ALA A 60 17.98 0.04 3.21
CA ALA A 60 16.61 0.05 2.70
C ALA A 60 15.95 1.43 2.84
N GLU A 61 16.16 2.13 3.96
CA GLU A 61 15.69 3.52 4.13
C GLU A 61 16.23 4.47 3.06
N MET A 62 17.54 4.43 2.78
CA MET A 62 18.16 5.24 1.72
C MET A 62 17.61 4.90 0.33
N LEU A 63 17.43 3.61 0.03
CA LEU A 63 16.83 3.18 -1.24
C LEU A 63 15.41 3.71 -1.36
N HIS A 64 14.57 3.52 -0.33
CA HIS A 64 13.20 4.01 -0.33
C HIS A 64 13.13 5.53 -0.53
N GLU A 65 14.00 6.30 0.15
CA GLU A 65 14.06 7.75 -0.01
C GLU A 65 14.39 8.16 -1.45
N ARG A 66 15.43 7.55 -2.04
CA ARG A 66 15.84 7.77 -3.43
C ARG A 66 14.68 7.47 -4.39
N SER A 67 14.00 6.34 -4.20
CA SER A 67 12.86 5.91 -5.02
C SER A 67 11.68 6.86 -4.91
N PHE A 68 11.30 7.30 -3.70
CA PHE A 68 10.24 8.30 -3.53
C PHE A 68 10.62 9.66 -4.15
N ARG A 69 11.88 10.08 -4.04
CA ARG A 69 12.36 11.33 -4.65
C ARG A 69 12.27 11.27 -6.18
N SER A 70 12.72 10.17 -6.77
CA SER A 70 12.65 9.93 -8.21
C SER A 70 11.19 9.86 -8.69
N ALA A 71 10.36 9.06 -8.02
CA ALA A 71 8.95 8.94 -8.34
C ALA A 71 8.20 10.28 -8.23
N ARG A 72 8.50 11.11 -7.24
CA ARG A 72 7.91 12.45 -7.09
C ARG A 72 8.16 13.32 -8.33
N GLY A 73 9.38 13.30 -8.87
CA GLY A 73 9.71 14.01 -10.12
C GLY A 73 8.97 13.45 -11.33
N ALA A 74 8.73 12.14 -11.32
CA ALA A 74 8.04 11.41 -12.39
C ALA A 74 6.51 11.58 -12.38
N MET A 75 5.88 11.93 -11.24
CA MET A 75 4.41 12.02 -11.14
C MET A 75 3.76 12.99 -12.15
N LYS A 76 4.52 13.93 -12.72
CA LYS A 76 4.05 14.78 -13.82
C LYS A 76 3.53 13.96 -15.02
N TYR A 77 4.13 12.81 -15.31
CA TYR A 77 3.71 11.92 -16.40
C TYR A 77 2.37 11.23 -16.10
N CYS A 78 2.08 10.94 -14.83
CA CYS A 78 0.79 10.38 -14.41
C CYS A 78 -0.34 11.42 -14.55
N ALA A 79 -0.05 12.67 -14.17
CA ALA A 79 -1.04 13.75 -14.24
C ALA A 79 -1.49 14.07 -15.68
N THR A 80 -0.59 13.88 -16.65
CA THR A 80 -0.86 14.07 -18.09
C THR A 80 -1.02 12.75 -18.84
N ALA A 81 -1.29 11.64 -18.14
CA ALA A 81 -1.44 10.33 -18.76
C ALA A 81 -2.71 10.30 -19.62
N ASP A 82 -2.55 10.15 -20.92
CA ASP A 82 -3.63 9.95 -21.88
C ASP A 82 -3.45 8.65 -22.67
N ALA A 83 -4.47 8.27 -23.45
CA ALA A 83 -4.48 7.01 -24.20
C ALA A 83 -3.44 6.92 -25.33
N SER A 84 -2.78 8.02 -25.70
CA SER A 84 -1.72 8.03 -26.71
C SER A 84 -0.35 7.64 -26.13
N ASN A 85 -0.17 7.80 -24.82
CA ASN A 85 1.06 7.39 -24.16
C ASN A 85 1.07 5.86 -23.95
N PRO A 86 2.09 5.13 -24.45
CA PRO A 86 2.15 3.67 -24.37
C PRO A 86 2.24 3.12 -22.94
N LEU A 87 2.63 3.96 -21.96
CA LEU A 87 2.66 3.57 -20.55
C LEU A 87 1.33 3.80 -19.85
N THR A 88 0.38 4.54 -20.43
CA THR A 88 -0.94 4.74 -19.82
C THR A 88 -1.70 3.44 -19.82
N VAL A 89 -2.13 3.00 -18.63
CA VAL A 89 -2.92 1.79 -18.48
C VAL A 89 -4.30 1.98 -19.14
N PRO A 90 -4.69 1.14 -20.12
CA PRO A 90 -6.02 1.20 -20.70
C PRO A 90 -7.11 0.91 -19.66
N SER A 91 -8.27 1.55 -19.80
CA SER A 91 -9.42 1.30 -18.91
C SER A 91 -9.96 -0.13 -18.98
N SER A 92 -9.69 -0.85 -20.07
CA SER A 92 -10.03 -2.25 -20.28
C SER A 92 -8.97 -3.23 -19.78
N ALA A 93 -7.83 -2.74 -19.28
CA ALA A 93 -6.74 -3.61 -18.85
C ALA A 93 -7.15 -4.46 -17.64
N ASN A 94 -6.70 -5.72 -17.63
CA ASN A 94 -6.82 -6.55 -16.44
C ASN A 94 -5.91 -5.98 -15.34
N SER A 95 -6.53 -5.41 -14.31
CA SER A 95 -5.82 -4.76 -13.21
C SER A 95 -4.88 -5.68 -12.44
N ALA A 96 -5.01 -7.00 -12.55
CA ALA A 96 -4.14 -7.96 -11.86
C ALA A 96 -2.76 -8.14 -12.52
N HIS A 97 -2.60 -7.77 -13.79
CA HIS A 97 -1.41 -8.11 -14.59
C HIS A 97 -0.84 -6.92 -15.37
N VAL A 98 -1.21 -5.70 -15.00
CA VAL A 98 -0.85 -4.52 -15.77
C VAL A 98 0.35 -3.80 -15.17
N THR A 99 1.24 -3.36 -16.05
CA THR A 99 2.38 -2.50 -15.72
C THR A 99 2.23 -1.21 -16.51
N GLY A 100 2.37 -0.05 -15.85
CA GLY A 100 2.20 1.25 -16.48
C GLY A 100 1.87 2.35 -15.47
N MET A 101 1.28 3.43 -15.95
CA MET A 101 0.88 4.59 -15.17
C MET A 101 -0.59 4.93 -15.38
N HIS A 102 -1.16 5.67 -14.42
CA HIS A 102 -2.51 6.17 -14.55
C HIS A 102 -2.68 7.50 -13.79
N SER A 103 -3.58 8.32 -14.31
CA SER A 103 -4.05 9.54 -13.64
C SER A 103 -5.00 9.22 -12.48
N ALA A 104 -5.29 10.22 -11.65
CA ALA A 104 -6.32 10.11 -10.64
C ALA A 104 -7.70 9.93 -11.30
N GLY A 105 -8.56 9.10 -10.70
CA GLY A 105 -9.87 8.74 -11.25
C GLY A 105 -9.86 7.58 -12.24
N ALA A 106 -8.69 7.17 -12.73
CA ALA A 106 -8.59 6.11 -13.73
C ALA A 106 -8.75 4.69 -13.13
N LEU A 107 -9.17 3.74 -13.97
CA LEU A 107 -9.27 2.29 -13.71
C LEU A 107 -10.35 1.85 -12.71
N SER A 108 -10.51 2.51 -11.56
CA SER A 108 -11.51 2.14 -10.55
C SER A 108 -11.76 3.26 -9.53
N ALA A 109 -12.86 3.14 -8.77
CA ALA A 109 -13.16 4.04 -7.65
C ALA A 109 -12.05 4.08 -6.58
N TYR A 110 -11.26 3.01 -6.44
CA TYR A 110 -10.08 2.97 -5.56
C TYR A 110 -9.05 4.05 -5.91
N ASN A 111 -8.93 4.41 -7.19
CA ASN A 111 -8.02 5.43 -7.68
C ASN A 111 -8.66 6.83 -7.78
N ALA A 112 -9.87 7.04 -7.27
CA ALA A 112 -10.59 8.32 -7.39
C ALA A 112 -9.77 9.56 -6.94
N THR A 113 -8.82 9.38 -6.03
CA THR A 113 -7.91 10.42 -5.52
C THR A 113 -6.45 9.99 -5.59
N ARG A 114 -6.12 9.03 -6.45
CA ARG A 114 -4.79 8.42 -6.51
C ARG A 114 -4.37 8.27 -7.94
N GLU A 115 -3.22 8.84 -8.25
CA GLU A 115 -2.48 8.57 -9.46
C GLU A 115 -1.23 7.77 -9.11
N GLY A 116 -0.58 7.20 -10.12
CA GLY A 116 0.71 6.58 -9.89
C GLY A 116 1.09 5.52 -10.91
N PHE A 117 2.10 4.76 -10.51
CA PHE A 117 2.73 3.71 -11.27
C PHE A 117 2.31 2.34 -10.71
N ILE A 118 2.06 1.40 -11.61
CA ILE A 118 1.74 0.01 -11.31
C ILE A 118 2.83 -0.85 -11.94
N PHE A 119 3.37 -1.78 -11.17
CA PHE A 119 4.39 -2.73 -11.60
C PHE A 119 3.89 -4.13 -11.26
N SER A 120 3.72 -4.98 -12.27
CA SER A 120 3.19 -6.34 -12.10
C SER A 120 4.17 -7.38 -12.63
N ASN A 121 4.25 -8.50 -11.93
CA ASN A 121 4.88 -9.73 -12.38
C ASN A 121 6.32 -9.53 -12.88
N GLY A 122 7.15 -8.83 -12.09
CA GLY A 122 8.53 -8.51 -12.44
C GLY A 122 8.69 -7.39 -13.48
N GLY A 123 7.59 -6.81 -13.97
CA GLY A 123 7.62 -5.70 -14.93
C GLY A 123 8.18 -4.43 -14.30
N ILE A 124 9.20 -3.87 -14.95
CA ILE A 124 9.80 -2.56 -14.67
C ILE A 124 9.85 -1.80 -16.00
N PHE A 125 9.74 -0.47 -15.94
CA PHE A 125 9.81 0.39 -17.12
C PHE A 125 10.51 1.71 -16.77
N GLY A 126 11.21 2.27 -17.77
CA GLY A 126 11.71 3.63 -17.72
C GLY A 126 10.67 4.66 -18.14
N LEU A 127 10.91 5.93 -17.79
CA LEU A 127 10.08 7.03 -18.24
C LEU A 127 10.31 7.32 -19.73
N PRO A 128 9.33 7.91 -20.45
CA PRO A 128 9.53 8.34 -21.82
C PRO A 128 10.72 9.32 -21.90
N ASN A 129 11.69 9.00 -22.76
CA ASN A 129 12.77 9.93 -23.04
C ASN A 129 12.26 10.99 -24.02
N ASP A 130 11.65 12.05 -23.48
CA ASP A 130 11.21 13.22 -24.24
C ASP A 130 12.38 14.17 -24.60
N GLY A 131 13.62 13.76 -24.32
CA GLY A 131 14.84 14.54 -24.56
C GLY A 131 15.08 15.66 -23.55
N SER A 132 14.15 15.91 -22.61
CA SER A 132 14.28 16.99 -21.63
C SER A 132 15.24 16.64 -20.49
N ASP A 133 15.24 15.38 -20.05
CA ASP A 133 16.15 14.87 -19.01
C ASP A 133 16.35 13.34 -19.11
N PRO A 134 17.25 12.86 -19.99
CA PRO A 134 17.55 11.44 -20.12
C PRO A 134 18.11 10.81 -18.83
N ALA A 135 18.80 11.60 -17.99
CA ALA A 135 19.36 11.13 -16.74
C ALA A 135 18.26 10.84 -15.72
N ALA A 136 17.26 11.71 -15.60
CA ALA A 136 16.10 11.46 -14.75
C ALA A 136 15.28 10.24 -15.18
N ALA A 137 15.14 10.02 -16.50
CA ALA A 137 14.44 8.84 -17.02
C ALA A 137 15.15 7.54 -16.66
N ALA A 138 16.48 7.48 -16.81
CA ALA A 138 17.29 6.33 -16.42
C ALA A 138 17.31 6.12 -14.89
N GLU A 139 17.40 7.22 -14.13
CA GLU A 139 17.38 7.19 -12.67
C GLU A 139 16.06 6.67 -12.11
N PHE A 140 14.93 6.92 -12.78
CA PHE A 140 13.64 6.36 -12.38
C PHE A 140 13.63 4.84 -12.42
N GLU A 141 14.05 4.23 -13.52
CA GLU A 141 14.04 2.77 -13.66
C GLU A 141 14.93 2.09 -12.62
N ILE A 142 16.13 2.63 -12.41
CA ILE A 142 17.07 2.14 -11.40
C ILE A 142 16.45 2.26 -10.01
N ALA A 143 15.91 3.44 -9.66
CA ALA A 143 15.34 3.66 -8.34
C ALA A 143 14.09 2.80 -8.08
N MET A 144 13.27 2.51 -9.09
CA MET A 144 12.12 1.61 -8.95
C MET A 144 12.57 0.15 -8.81
N THR A 145 13.63 -0.25 -9.51
CA THR A 145 14.23 -1.58 -9.34
C THR A 145 14.78 -1.76 -7.93
N ASP A 146 15.54 -0.79 -7.42
CA ASP A 146 16.10 -0.80 -6.06
C ASP A 146 14.98 -0.89 -5.00
N MET A 147 13.90 -0.13 -5.19
CA MET A 147 12.72 -0.17 -4.31
C MET A 147 12.10 -1.56 -4.28
N PHE A 148 11.90 -2.15 -5.47
CA PHE A 148 11.32 -3.47 -5.58
C PHE A 148 12.19 -4.53 -4.92
N THR A 149 13.51 -4.50 -5.13
CA THR A 149 14.44 -5.44 -4.49
C THR A 149 14.38 -5.32 -2.96
N SER A 150 14.35 -4.10 -2.42
CA SER A 150 14.20 -3.86 -0.98
C SER A 150 12.88 -4.42 -0.45
N ALA A 151 11.76 -4.08 -1.10
CA ALA A 151 10.42 -4.54 -0.70
C ALA A 151 10.27 -6.06 -0.81
N LEU A 152 10.84 -6.68 -1.85
CA LEU A 152 10.84 -8.12 -2.04
C LEU A 152 11.60 -8.82 -0.91
N SER A 153 12.76 -8.31 -0.52
CA SER A 153 13.53 -8.84 0.62
C SER A 153 12.68 -8.84 1.91
N VAL A 154 11.96 -7.75 2.17
CA VAL A 154 11.04 -7.65 3.31
C VAL A 154 9.92 -8.69 3.20
N ALA A 155 9.28 -8.80 2.04
CA ALA A 155 8.18 -9.74 1.80
C ALA A 155 8.62 -11.19 2.01
N THR A 156 9.78 -11.59 1.47
CA THR A 156 10.34 -12.94 1.64
C THR A 156 10.61 -13.25 3.11
N ALA A 157 11.19 -12.32 3.86
CA ALA A 157 11.47 -12.52 5.28
C ALA A 157 10.17 -12.65 6.12
N VAL A 158 9.14 -11.85 5.80
CA VAL A 158 7.82 -11.95 6.45
C VAL A 158 7.15 -13.29 6.13
N LEU A 159 7.18 -13.75 4.88
CA LEU A 159 6.61 -15.03 4.49
C LEU A 159 7.32 -16.20 5.18
N ALA A 160 8.64 -16.17 5.29
CA ALA A 160 9.39 -17.18 6.05
C ALA A 160 8.96 -17.23 7.53
N ALA A 161 8.64 -16.08 8.13
CA ALA A 161 8.10 -16.03 9.50
C ALA A 161 6.68 -16.59 9.60
N LEU A 162 5.83 -16.32 8.61
CA LEU A 162 4.49 -16.90 8.51
C LEU A 162 4.55 -18.42 8.34
N GLU A 163 5.47 -18.94 7.52
CA GLU A 163 5.68 -20.38 7.35
C GLU A 163 6.04 -21.06 8.67
N ARG A 164 7.01 -20.50 9.42
CA ARG A 164 7.36 -21.01 10.76
C ARG A 164 6.17 -20.97 11.71
N ARG A 165 5.43 -19.85 11.73
CA ARG A 165 4.27 -19.66 12.61
C ARG A 165 3.15 -20.65 12.32
N MET A 166 2.95 -21.00 11.05
CA MET A 166 1.93 -21.93 10.58
C MET A 166 2.41 -23.39 10.55
N HIS A 167 3.65 -23.67 10.96
CA HIS A 167 4.29 -24.98 10.85
C HIS A 167 4.29 -25.54 9.41
N LEU A 168 4.47 -24.65 8.42
CA LEU A 168 4.61 -25.02 7.01
C LEU A 168 6.10 -25.27 6.68
N PRO A 169 6.38 -26.11 5.66
CA PRO A 169 7.74 -26.27 5.16
C PRO A 169 8.31 -24.93 4.64
N GLU A 170 9.60 -24.67 4.85
CA GLU A 170 10.29 -23.48 4.32
C GLU A 170 10.07 -23.35 2.80
N GLY A 171 9.78 -22.15 2.32
CA GLY A 171 9.49 -21.84 0.92
C GLY A 171 8.17 -22.44 0.40
N TYR A 172 7.24 -22.79 1.31
CA TYR A 172 5.91 -23.28 0.95
C TYR A 172 5.17 -22.30 0.03
N PHE A 173 5.17 -21.00 0.36
CA PHE A 173 4.41 -20.02 -0.41
C PHE A 173 4.95 -19.88 -1.83
N GLU A 174 6.26 -19.75 -2.02
CA GLU A 174 6.85 -19.66 -3.36
C GLU A 174 6.63 -20.93 -4.18
N ARG A 175 6.77 -22.12 -3.58
CA ARG A 175 6.50 -23.37 -4.31
C ARG A 175 5.04 -23.52 -4.73
N LYS A 176 4.11 -22.92 -4.00
CA LYS A 176 2.67 -23.04 -4.26
C LYS A 176 2.11 -21.93 -5.16
N LEU A 177 2.65 -20.73 -5.04
CA LEU A 177 2.13 -19.54 -5.72
C LEU A 177 3.07 -19.05 -6.84
N GLY A 178 4.25 -19.63 -6.97
CA GLY A 178 5.31 -19.21 -7.88
C GLY A 178 6.27 -18.21 -7.22
N PRO A 179 7.36 -17.84 -7.92
CA PRO A 179 8.32 -16.84 -7.43
C PRO A 179 7.62 -15.50 -7.15
N ILE A 180 7.70 -14.98 -5.93
CA ILE A 180 7.00 -13.73 -5.56
C ILE A 180 7.45 -12.57 -6.45
N ALA A 181 8.72 -12.56 -6.85
CA ALA A 181 9.27 -11.56 -7.75
C ALA A 181 8.50 -11.48 -9.09
N GLU A 182 7.97 -12.60 -9.56
CA GLU A 182 7.29 -12.76 -10.85
C GLU A 182 5.76 -12.85 -10.73
N HIS A 183 5.24 -12.91 -9.50
CA HIS A 183 3.81 -13.07 -9.21
C HIS A 183 3.29 -12.04 -8.20
N SER A 184 3.96 -10.89 -8.09
CA SER A 184 3.53 -9.78 -7.24
C SER A 184 3.17 -8.54 -8.07
N GLN A 185 2.32 -7.70 -7.49
CA GLN A 185 2.05 -6.37 -8.00
C GLN A 185 2.34 -5.36 -6.90
N TRP A 186 3.08 -4.30 -7.25
CA TRP A 186 3.38 -3.20 -6.36
C TRP A 186 3.11 -1.86 -7.04
N HIS A 187 2.91 -0.84 -6.21
CA HIS A 187 2.39 0.45 -6.65
C HIS A 187 3.18 1.57 -6.00
N VAL A 188 3.43 2.63 -6.75
CA VAL A 188 3.87 3.92 -6.19
C VAL A 188 2.77 4.93 -6.46
N LYS A 189 2.19 5.49 -5.40
CA LYS A 189 1.01 6.36 -5.50
C LYS A 189 1.29 7.76 -4.99
N ARG A 190 0.67 8.74 -5.64
CA ARG A 190 0.45 10.09 -5.09
C ARG A 190 -1.02 10.27 -4.78
N TYR A 191 -1.31 10.78 -3.59
CA TYR A 191 -2.67 11.17 -3.22
C TYR A 191 -2.95 12.57 -3.77
N CYS A 192 -4.06 12.70 -4.49
CA CYS A 192 -4.56 13.94 -5.10
C CYS A 192 -5.99 14.18 -4.58
N PRO A 193 -6.15 14.75 -3.37
CA PRO A 193 -7.47 14.94 -2.75
C PRO A 193 -8.44 15.77 -3.61
N ASP A 194 -7.91 16.75 -4.35
CA ASP A 194 -8.69 17.68 -5.18
C ASP A 194 -9.19 17.06 -6.49
N ALA A 195 -8.83 15.81 -6.81
CA ALA A 195 -9.29 15.11 -8.01
C ALA A 195 -10.77 14.65 -7.94
N ARG A 196 -11.40 14.75 -6.77
CA ARG A 196 -12.86 14.58 -6.61
C ARG A 196 -13.56 15.89 -6.95
N SER A 197 -13.64 16.22 -8.24
CA SER A 197 -14.44 17.34 -8.74
C SER A 197 -15.55 16.84 -9.63
#